data_AF-A0A7C7GKQ2-F1
#
_entry.id   AF-A0A7C7GKQ2-F1
#
_cell.length_a   1.000
_cell.length_b   1.000
_cell.length_c   1.000
_cell.angle_alpha   90.00
_cell.angle_beta   90.00
_cell.angle_gamma   90.00
#
_symmetry.space_group_name_H-M   'P 1'
#
loop_
_entity.id
_entity.type
_entity.pdbx_description
1 polymer ?
#
loop_
_entity_poly.entity_id
_entity_poly.type
_entity_poly.pdbx_seq_one_letter_code
_entity_poly.pdbx_strand_id
1 'polypeptide(L)'
;MIANLYNTFTFIASLIVLCCLSLFSSICHSQATAPDWMEQTLYQGDRGILELRVADLNSDQQNDLLVMNIFTHHLYWLENTGHNQFKQHSISEKGDPSSFQLIDIDIDGLLDIVSSNEEGLYLHLHKSNHTFEEILIDSDGRNCWSITTLDIDQDNDLDIVAVTKQTGIIYLFRNTNGNFNKETLLTDTPGVISLGNHDLDKDGTPDLIINSSEIKDVFALNPKTGAQNIICNNSYSNYSHLCDLNSDGWIDVMCAPTNEQVFHIHYNLGNWQFSTTSIPRTNNQMVTNIKANDLNNDLLIDVIYNDCEGNNTTALLQQEGGIFDIRPIHKCGDPHALYSGDYDSDGDNDIIVASVFDGTISLLENKKVNHFSINKTIYLIRNYKNINSVIFGLIITFFILFFVVYLRNTLLTKEGVSRTKQINYLKKKSVEQEILNINLENLAGEAASNSQKIGSTQWNSFLIEYQKINPEKSAKLNALGLTKSEYRLAILTLSQLDTHEMSSMFGVDKKTIYIQRQRLKTKLNLKESKDIKGFLNEL
;
A
#
# COMPACT_ATOMS: atom_id res chain seq x y z
N MET A 1 39.13 28.13 -25.00
CA MET A 1 39.05 28.37 -23.54
C MET A 1 37.72 27.88 -22.95
N ILE A 2 36.57 28.29 -23.49
CA ILE A 2 35.23 27.86 -23.02
C ILE A 2 34.98 26.34 -23.22
N ALA A 3 35.40 25.77 -24.35
CA ALA A 3 35.27 24.34 -24.62
C ALA A 3 36.13 23.45 -23.68
N ASN A 4 37.30 23.94 -23.26
CA ASN A 4 38.12 23.24 -22.27
C ASN A 4 37.47 23.30 -20.89
N LEU A 5 36.90 24.45 -20.49
CA LEU A 5 36.16 24.54 -19.23
C LEU A 5 34.99 23.56 -19.18
N TYR A 6 34.24 23.40 -20.26
CA TYR A 6 33.11 22.47 -20.34
C TYR A 6 33.55 21.01 -20.15
N ASN A 7 34.60 20.58 -20.85
CA ASN A 7 35.14 19.21 -20.72
C ASN A 7 35.76 18.94 -19.34
N THR A 8 36.34 19.96 -18.70
CA THR A 8 36.86 19.80 -17.33
C THR A 8 35.71 19.69 -16.33
N PHE A 9 34.63 20.44 -16.53
CA PHE A 9 33.45 20.40 -15.65
C PHE A 9 32.68 19.09 -15.77
N THR A 10 32.52 18.56 -16.99
CA THR A 10 31.88 17.25 -17.20
C THR A 10 32.71 16.12 -16.63
N PHE A 11 34.04 16.14 -16.81
CA PHE A 11 34.94 15.14 -16.21
C PHE A 11 34.91 15.18 -14.68
N ILE A 12 34.94 16.37 -14.08
CA ILE A 12 34.86 16.53 -12.61
C ILE A 12 33.48 16.10 -12.10
N ALA A 13 32.40 16.43 -12.80
CA ALA A 13 31.05 15.99 -12.43
C ALA A 13 30.90 14.47 -12.50
N SER A 14 31.43 13.82 -13.55
CA SER A 14 31.45 12.36 -13.67
C SER A 14 32.27 11.70 -12.57
N LEU A 15 33.43 12.28 -12.20
CA LEU A 15 34.28 11.79 -11.13
C LEU A 15 33.62 11.95 -9.75
N ILE A 16 32.91 13.06 -9.51
CA ILE A 16 32.14 13.29 -8.29
C ILE A 16 30.98 12.28 -8.20
N VAL A 17 30.27 12.00 -9.29
CA VAL A 17 29.21 10.99 -9.31
C VAL A 17 29.78 9.59 -9.03
N LEU A 18 30.91 9.22 -9.64
CA LEU A 18 31.60 7.95 -9.36
C LEU A 18 32.11 7.86 -7.92
N CYS A 19 32.71 8.92 -7.38
CA CYS A 19 33.14 8.97 -5.99
C CYS A 19 31.95 8.91 -5.02
N CYS A 20 30.85 9.62 -5.30
CA CYS A 20 29.62 9.53 -4.54
C CYS A 20 29.05 8.11 -4.59
N LEU A 21 28.95 7.48 -5.76
CA LEU A 21 28.51 6.09 -5.89
C LEU A 21 29.40 5.11 -5.11
N SER A 22 30.74 5.30 -5.14
CA SER A 22 31.66 4.47 -4.36
C SER A 22 31.61 4.75 -2.85
N LEU A 23 31.35 6.00 -2.44
CA LEU A 23 31.17 6.36 -1.04
C LEU A 23 29.83 5.84 -0.53
N PHE A 24 28.77 5.90 -1.34
CA PHE A 24 27.45 5.32 -1.02
C PHE A 24 27.51 3.79 -0.97
N SER A 25 28.24 3.11 -1.86
CA SER A 25 28.43 1.65 -1.76
C SER A 25 29.25 1.24 -0.53
N SER A 26 30.15 2.10 -0.07
CA SER A 26 30.97 1.86 1.14
C SER A 26 30.25 2.19 2.44
N ILE A 27 29.20 3.03 2.40
CA ILE A 27 28.38 3.43 3.55
C ILE A 27 27.14 2.51 3.71
N CYS A 28 26.75 1.76 2.67
CA CYS A 28 25.55 0.90 2.65
C CYS A 28 25.77 -0.58 3.04
N HIS A 29 26.84 -0.94 3.74
CA HIS A 29 26.84 -2.20 4.50
C HIS A 29 26.19 -1.96 5.87
N SER A 30 24.89 -1.62 5.89
CA SER A 30 24.13 -1.74 7.13
C SER A 30 23.60 -3.16 7.20
N GLN A 31 24.17 -3.96 8.10
CA GLN A 31 23.61 -5.25 8.50
C GLN A 31 22.12 -5.05 8.84
N ALA A 32 21.23 -5.84 8.25
CA ALA A 32 19.82 -5.78 8.62
C ALA A 32 19.71 -6.20 10.09
N THR A 33 19.16 -5.31 10.91
CA THR A 33 18.98 -5.53 12.34
C THR A 33 17.73 -6.36 12.57
N ALA A 34 17.73 -7.17 13.63
CA ALA A 34 16.54 -7.95 13.97
C ALA A 34 15.38 -7.00 14.26
N PRO A 35 14.14 -7.42 13.94
CA PRO A 35 12.97 -6.70 14.43
C PRO A 35 12.94 -6.69 15.96
N ASP A 36 12.34 -5.64 16.54
CA ASP A 36 12.08 -5.58 17.97
C ASP A 36 10.73 -6.24 18.25
N TRP A 37 10.78 -7.52 18.63
CA TRP A 37 9.60 -8.33 18.88
C TRP A 37 9.04 -8.08 20.28
N MET A 38 7.77 -7.68 20.35
CA MET A 38 7.02 -7.65 21.60
C MET A 38 6.29 -8.98 21.79
N GLU A 39 6.70 -9.75 22.79
CA GLU A 39 6.07 -11.05 23.07
C GLU A 39 4.78 -10.88 23.89
N GLN A 40 3.70 -11.52 23.44
CA GLN A 40 2.42 -11.63 24.13
C GLN A 40 1.90 -13.06 24.05
N THR A 41 1.43 -13.63 25.16
CA THR A 41 0.64 -14.87 25.12
C THR A 41 -0.79 -14.54 24.64
N LEU A 42 -1.18 -15.07 23.49
CA LEU A 42 -2.54 -14.94 22.94
C LEU A 42 -3.52 -15.88 23.63
N TYR A 43 -3.09 -17.12 23.87
CA TYR A 43 -3.93 -18.16 24.43
C TYR A 43 -3.10 -19.15 25.26
N GLN A 44 -3.72 -19.65 26.33
CA GLN A 44 -3.19 -20.70 27.18
C GLN A 44 -4.32 -21.71 27.41
N GLY A 45 -4.19 -22.88 26.79
CA GLY A 45 -5.16 -23.96 26.91
C GLY A 45 -4.51 -25.24 27.42
N ASP A 46 -5.13 -26.36 27.05
CA ASP A 46 -4.57 -27.69 27.26
C ASP A 46 -3.35 -27.91 26.37
N ARG A 47 -2.49 -28.82 26.83
CA ARG A 47 -1.35 -29.32 26.04
C ARG A 47 -1.86 -29.99 24.77
N GLY A 48 -0.98 -30.13 23.77
CA GLY A 48 -1.26 -30.88 22.55
C GLY A 48 -1.57 -30.01 21.33
N ILE A 49 -1.34 -28.70 21.37
CA ILE A 49 -1.53 -27.83 20.20
C ILE A 49 -0.44 -28.15 19.16
N LEU A 50 -0.82 -28.90 18.12
CA LEU A 50 0.13 -29.39 17.10
C LEU A 50 0.19 -28.46 15.89
N GLU A 51 -0.96 -27.95 15.45
CA GLU A 51 -1.06 -27.13 14.24
C GLU A 51 -2.03 -25.98 14.46
N LEU A 52 -1.73 -24.83 13.84
CA LEU A 52 -2.59 -23.67 13.82
C LEU A 52 -2.65 -23.03 12.42
N ARG A 53 -3.75 -22.34 12.14
CA ARG A 53 -3.86 -21.37 11.04
C ARG A 53 -4.48 -20.08 11.56
N VAL A 54 -4.11 -18.99 10.91
CA VAL A 54 -4.60 -17.64 11.21
C VAL A 54 -5.41 -17.17 10.02
N ALA A 55 -6.65 -16.77 10.26
CA ALA A 55 -7.53 -16.19 9.25
C ALA A 55 -8.71 -15.49 9.94
N ASP A 56 -9.29 -14.49 9.29
CA ASP A 56 -10.61 -13.97 9.66
C ASP A 56 -11.68 -14.98 9.21
N LEU A 57 -12.19 -15.78 10.14
CA LEU A 57 -13.14 -16.85 9.84
C LEU A 57 -14.58 -16.32 9.86
N ASN A 58 -14.90 -15.33 10.70
CA ASN A 58 -16.26 -14.78 10.82
C ASN A 58 -16.51 -13.51 9.95
N SER A 59 -15.52 -13.08 9.17
CA SER A 59 -15.55 -11.85 8.35
C SER A 59 -15.70 -10.56 9.18
N ASP A 60 -15.16 -10.51 10.40
CA ASP A 60 -15.20 -9.34 11.27
C ASP A 60 -13.95 -8.44 11.19
N GLN A 61 -13.02 -8.77 10.28
CA GLN A 61 -11.71 -8.12 10.07
C GLN A 61 -10.72 -8.31 11.23
N GLN A 62 -10.93 -9.31 12.08
CA GLN A 62 -9.98 -9.72 13.09
C GLN A 62 -9.51 -11.13 12.79
N ASN A 63 -8.21 -11.33 12.90
CA ASN A 63 -7.64 -12.65 12.70
C ASN A 63 -8.03 -13.58 13.87
N ASP A 64 -8.69 -14.69 13.53
CA ASP A 64 -8.99 -15.82 14.39
C ASP A 64 -7.90 -16.89 14.29
N LEU A 65 -7.94 -17.86 15.21
CA LEU A 65 -7.01 -18.99 15.21
C LEU A 65 -7.77 -20.31 15.08
N LEU A 66 -7.56 -21.04 13.98
CA LEU A 66 -7.98 -22.44 13.87
C LEU A 66 -6.90 -23.33 14.47
N VAL A 67 -7.28 -24.16 15.44
CA VAL A 67 -6.35 -24.93 16.29
C VAL A 67 -6.69 -26.41 16.25
N MET A 68 -5.67 -27.22 15.98
CA MET A 68 -5.71 -28.67 16.14
C MET A 68 -4.99 -29.07 17.42
N ASN A 69 -5.73 -29.70 18.34
CA ASN A 69 -5.18 -30.27 19.56
C ASN A 69 -5.24 -31.81 19.51
N ILE A 70 -4.06 -32.43 19.47
CA ILE A 70 -3.91 -33.89 19.35
C ILE A 70 -4.05 -34.64 20.67
N PHE A 71 -3.93 -33.98 21.82
CA PHE A 71 -4.08 -34.63 23.13
C PHE A 71 -5.53 -34.59 23.61
N THR A 72 -6.28 -33.57 23.21
CA THR A 72 -7.72 -33.48 23.49
C THR A 72 -8.57 -34.01 22.34
N HIS A 73 -7.97 -34.36 21.19
CA HIS A 73 -8.67 -34.84 19.99
C HIS A 73 -9.66 -33.82 19.42
N HIS A 74 -9.35 -32.52 19.58
CA HIS A 74 -10.26 -31.44 19.18
C HIS A 74 -9.68 -30.64 18.02
N LEU A 75 -10.55 -30.35 17.06
CA LEU A 75 -10.40 -29.26 16.11
C LEU A 75 -11.37 -28.15 16.55
N TYR A 76 -10.85 -26.96 16.81
CA TYR A 76 -11.64 -25.83 17.27
C TYR A 76 -11.03 -24.53 16.77
N TRP A 77 -11.83 -23.47 16.68
CA TRP A 77 -11.31 -22.14 16.41
C TRP A 77 -11.51 -21.23 17.63
N LEU A 78 -10.58 -20.30 17.77
CA LEU A 78 -10.55 -19.26 18.76
C LEU A 78 -10.93 -17.96 18.04
N GLU A 79 -12.19 -17.55 18.22
CA GLU A 79 -12.75 -16.29 17.69
C GLU A 79 -12.14 -15.11 18.45
N ASN A 80 -11.50 -14.19 17.74
CA ASN A 80 -10.94 -12.97 18.29
C ASN A 80 -12.04 -11.92 18.48
N THR A 81 -12.57 -11.85 19.70
CA THR A 81 -13.66 -10.93 20.08
C THR A 81 -13.21 -9.47 20.27
N GLY A 82 -11.96 -9.13 19.94
CA GLY A 82 -11.37 -7.82 20.20
C GLY A 82 -10.15 -7.89 21.09
N HIS A 83 -9.11 -7.13 20.74
CA HIS A 83 -7.92 -6.92 21.58
C HIS A 83 -7.25 -8.24 22.04
N ASN A 84 -7.17 -9.23 21.15
CA ASN A 84 -6.61 -10.56 21.43
C ASN A 84 -7.34 -11.30 22.56
N GLN A 85 -8.66 -11.10 22.69
CA GLN A 85 -9.52 -11.87 23.58
C GLN A 85 -10.26 -12.95 22.79
N PHE A 86 -10.04 -14.20 23.16
CA PHE A 86 -10.53 -15.34 22.38
C PHE A 86 -11.73 -16.04 23.00
N LYS A 87 -12.71 -16.36 22.15
CA LYS A 87 -13.81 -17.26 22.47
C LYS A 87 -13.67 -18.54 21.66
N GLN A 88 -13.65 -19.68 22.35
CA GLN A 88 -13.49 -20.98 21.71
C GLN A 88 -14.82 -21.53 21.17
N HIS A 89 -14.76 -22.12 19.97
CA HIS A 89 -15.87 -22.84 19.35
C HIS A 89 -15.39 -24.19 18.81
N SER A 90 -16.06 -25.26 19.23
CA SER A 90 -15.75 -26.62 18.78
C SER A 90 -16.18 -26.81 17.32
N ILE A 91 -15.31 -27.42 16.50
CA ILE A 91 -15.61 -27.79 15.11
C ILE A 91 -15.78 -29.30 15.03
N SER A 92 -14.81 -30.06 15.54
CA SER A 92 -14.89 -31.52 15.59
C SER A 92 -14.17 -32.08 16.82
N GLU A 93 -14.74 -33.14 17.37
CA GLU A 93 -14.21 -33.90 18.53
C GLU A 93 -14.06 -35.39 18.17
N LYS A 94 -13.96 -35.70 16.87
CA LYS A 94 -13.95 -37.06 16.33
C LYS A 94 -12.55 -37.51 15.95
N GLY A 95 -12.14 -38.65 16.50
CA GLY A 95 -10.85 -39.29 16.21
C GLY A 95 -9.63 -38.41 16.49
N ASP A 96 -8.43 -38.98 16.35
CA ASP A 96 -7.20 -38.18 16.49
C ASP A 96 -7.02 -37.34 15.24
N PRO A 97 -7.05 -36.00 15.33
CA PRO A 97 -6.89 -35.14 14.17
C PRO A 97 -5.44 -35.21 13.68
N SER A 98 -5.27 -35.24 12.35
CA SER A 98 -3.95 -35.43 11.71
C SER A 98 -3.51 -34.22 10.89
N SER A 99 -4.42 -33.60 10.14
CA SER A 99 -4.12 -32.42 9.32
C SER A 99 -5.40 -31.67 8.97
N PHE A 100 -5.29 -30.37 8.70
CA PHE A 100 -6.41 -29.56 8.20
C PHE A 100 -5.96 -28.49 7.18
N GLN A 101 -6.89 -28.04 6.34
CA GLN A 101 -6.73 -26.92 5.40
C GLN A 101 -7.89 -25.94 5.56
N LEU A 102 -7.62 -24.64 5.38
CA LEU A 102 -8.61 -23.57 5.33
C LEU A 102 -8.77 -23.11 3.89
N ILE A 103 -9.99 -23.19 3.36
CA ILE A 103 -10.24 -22.89 1.96
C ILE A 103 -11.73 -22.59 1.72
N ASP A 104 -12.03 -21.66 0.83
CA ASP A 104 -13.39 -21.42 0.34
C ASP A 104 -13.68 -22.46 -0.77
N ILE A 105 -14.29 -23.59 -0.42
CA ILE A 105 -14.44 -24.74 -1.35
C ILE A 105 -15.72 -24.64 -2.19
N ASP A 106 -16.72 -23.90 -1.72
CA ASP A 106 -17.99 -23.68 -2.41
C ASP A 106 -18.16 -22.28 -3.02
N ILE A 107 -17.12 -21.44 -2.89
CA ILE A 107 -16.97 -20.13 -3.53
C ILE A 107 -18.06 -19.16 -3.02
N ASP A 108 -18.42 -19.27 -1.74
CA ASP A 108 -19.39 -18.39 -1.10
C ASP A 108 -18.75 -17.18 -0.38
N GLY A 109 -17.41 -17.17 -0.30
CA GLY A 109 -16.60 -16.13 0.33
C GLY A 109 -16.30 -16.38 1.81
N LEU A 110 -16.81 -17.46 2.40
CA LEU A 110 -16.47 -17.92 3.74
C LEU A 110 -15.42 -19.04 3.65
N LEU A 111 -14.49 -19.06 4.60
CA LEU A 111 -13.49 -20.12 4.65
C LEU A 111 -14.08 -21.38 5.30
N ASP A 112 -14.06 -22.48 4.56
CA ASP A 112 -14.38 -23.84 5.00
C ASP A 112 -13.14 -24.56 5.53
N ILE A 113 -13.36 -25.72 6.15
CA ILE A 113 -12.27 -26.55 6.69
C ILE A 113 -12.32 -27.95 6.12
N VAL A 114 -11.26 -28.37 5.45
CA VAL A 114 -11.02 -29.79 5.16
C VAL A 114 -10.14 -30.35 6.26
N SER A 115 -10.52 -31.47 6.86
CA SER A 115 -9.75 -32.08 7.97
C SER A 115 -9.65 -33.59 7.80
N SER A 116 -8.51 -34.16 8.19
CA SER A 116 -8.33 -35.60 8.32
C SER A 116 -8.13 -36.02 9.78
N ASN A 117 -8.67 -37.19 10.11
CA ASN A 117 -8.49 -37.83 11.41
C ASN A 117 -8.43 -39.37 11.24
N GLU A 118 -8.40 -40.10 12.35
CA GLU A 118 -8.43 -41.57 12.34
C GLU A 118 -9.71 -42.17 11.74
N GLU A 119 -10.83 -41.45 11.80
CA GLU A 119 -12.13 -41.91 11.31
C GLU A 119 -12.31 -41.67 9.81
N GLY A 120 -11.66 -40.66 9.23
CA GLY A 120 -11.75 -40.35 7.81
C GLY A 120 -11.31 -38.95 7.41
N LEU A 121 -11.75 -38.55 6.22
CA LEU A 121 -11.62 -37.22 5.65
C LEU A 121 -12.98 -36.51 5.70
N TYR A 122 -13.01 -35.29 6.24
CA TYR A 122 -14.21 -34.51 6.46
C TYR A 122 -14.07 -33.11 5.87
N LEU A 123 -15.17 -32.58 5.36
CA LEU A 123 -15.35 -31.18 4.99
C LEU A 123 -16.31 -30.54 5.99
N HIS A 124 -15.93 -29.39 6.54
CA HIS A 124 -16.74 -28.57 7.42
C HIS A 124 -17.10 -27.29 6.68
N LEU A 125 -18.30 -27.25 6.11
CA LEU A 125 -18.80 -26.10 5.37
C LEU A 125 -19.22 -24.98 6.32
N HIS A 126 -18.65 -23.80 6.14
CA HIS A 126 -18.97 -22.62 6.91
C HIS A 126 -20.32 -22.05 6.46
N LYS A 127 -21.30 -22.03 7.35
CA LYS A 127 -22.60 -21.44 7.08
C LYS A 127 -22.65 -19.99 7.52
N SER A 128 -23.51 -19.22 6.85
CA SER A 128 -23.74 -17.78 7.11
C SER A 128 -24.19 -17.42 8.54
N ASN A 129 -24.48 -18.40 9.40
CA ASN A 129 -24.79 -18.22 10.81
C ASN A 129 -23.57 -18.49 11.73
N HIS A 130 -22.36 -18.56 11.16
CA HIS A 130 -21.10 -18.88 11.84
C HIS A 130 -21.08 -20.26 12.50
N THR A 131 -21.73 -21.24 11.86
CA THR A 131 -21.67 -22.65 12.26
C THR A 131 -21.10 -23.49 11.12
N PHE A 132 -20.54 -24.65 11.45
CA PHE A 132 -20.01 -25.57 10.46
C PHE A 132 -20.95 -26.75 10.23
N GLU A 133 -21.27 -27.04 8.97
CA GLU A 133 -21.92 -28.29 8.56
C GLU A 133 -20.84 -29.32 8.20
N GLU A 134 -20.79 -30.42 8.95
CA GLU A 134 -19.82 -31.50 8.70
C GLU A 134 -20.34 -32.48 7.64
N ILE A 135 -19.50 -32.76 6.64
CA ILE A 135 -19.72 -33.70 5.54
C ILE A 135 -18.57 -34.71 5.54
N LEU A 136 -18.91 -36.00 5.59
CA LEU A 136 -17.94 -37.08 5.41
C LEU A 136 -17.61 -37.24 3.92
N ILE A 137 -16.34 -37.03 3.55
CA ILE A 137 -15.83 -37.25 2.19
C ILE A 137 -15.46 -38.71 1.99
N ASP A 138 -14.68 -39.27 2.93
CA ASP A 138 -14.19 -40.63 2.82
C ASP A 138 -13.94 -41.27 4.19
N SER A 139 -14.56 -42.43 4.43
CA SER A 139 -14.33 -43.27 5.62
C SER A 139 -13.35 -44.42 5.39
N ASP A 140 -13.02 -44.70 4.12
CA ASP A 140 -12.17 -45.84 3.75
C ASP A 140 -10.68 -45.45 3.72
N GLY A 141 -10.39 -44.17 3.50
CA GLY A 141 -9.06 -43.55 3.62
C GLY A 141 -8.70 -43.21 5.06
N ARG A 142 -8.93 -44.13 5.99
CA ARG A 142 -8.63 -43.94 7.43
C ARG A 142 -7.19 -43.45 7.62
N ASN A 143 -7.01 -42.51 8.55
CA ASN A 143 -5.71 -42.02 9.00
C ASN A 143 -4.92 -41.35 7.86
N CYS A 144 -5.55 -40.39 7.16
CA CYS A 144 -4.82 -39.52 6.25
C CYS A 144 -3.89 -38.61 7.06
N TRP A 145 -2.58 -38.75 6.86
CA TRP A 145 -1.55 -38.07 7.64
C TRP A 145 -1.37 -36.61 7.24
N SER A 146 -1.47 -36.31 5.95
CA SER A 146 -1.35 -34.96 5.41
C SER A 146 -2.36 -34.78 4.27
N ILE A 147 -2.89 -33.56 4.18
CA ILE A 147 -3.82 -33.15 3.13
C ILE A 147 -3.36 -31.84 2.50
N THR A 148 -3.67 -31.67 1.22
CA THR A 148 -3.48 -30.41 0.49
C THR A 148 -4.61 -30.24 -0.52
N THR A 149 -4.82 -29.02 -0.99
CA THR A 149 -5.88 -28.66 -1.94
C THR A 149 -5.29 -27.90 -3.12
N LEU A 150 -5.80 -28.21 -4.32
CA LEU A 150 -5.36 -27.60 -5.57
C LEU A 150 -6.40 -27.86 -6.67
N ASP A 151 -6.51 -26.96 -7.63
CA ASP A 151 -7.32 -27.16 -8.84
C ASP A 151 -6.47 -27.87 -9.91
N ILE A 152 -6.67 -29.17 -10.08
CA ILE A 152 -5.83 -30.02 -10.94
C ILE A 152 -6.26 -29.96 -12.41
N ASP A 153 -7.56 -29.88 -12.66
CA ASP A 153 -8.13 -29.87 -14.01
C ASP A 153 -8.51 -28.47 -14.52
N GLN A 154 -8.26 -27.42 -13.73
CA GLN A 154 -8.45 -26.01 -14.04
C GLN A 154 -9.92 -25.64 -14.28
N ASP A 155 -10.84 -26.27 -13.55
CA ASP A 155 -12.26 -25.96 -13.62
C ASP A 155 -12.74 -24.95 -12.55
N ASN A 156 -11.82 -24.51 -11.68
CA ASN A 156 -12.01 -23.66 -10.50
C ASN A 156 -12.74 -24.33 -9.31
N ASP A 157 -13.02 -25.64 -9.38
CA ASP A 157 -13.39 -26.42 -8.21
C ASP A 157 -12.10 -26.97 -7.58
N LEU A 158 -11.87 -26.65 -6.30
CA LEU A 158 -10.67 -27.12 -5.62
C LEU A 158 -10.79 -28.60 -5.26
N ASP A 159 -9.81 -29.39 -5.69
CA ASP A 159 -9.68 -30.81 -5.35
C ASP A 159 -8.94 -31.00 -4.02
N ILE A 160 -9.12 -32.17 -3.41
CA ILE A 160 -8.38 -32.57 -2.20
C ILE A 160 -7.43 -33.70 -2.53
N VAL A 161 -6.16 -33.55 -2.16
CA VAL A 161 -5.16 -34.62 -2.20
C VAL A 161 -4.82 -35.02 -0.77
N ALA A 162 -4.85 -36.32 -0.49
CA ALA A 162 -4.58 -36.85 0.83
C ALA A 162 -3.64 -38.06 0.76
N VAL A 163 -2.75 -38.17 1.75
CA VAL A 163 -1.85 -39.33 1.88
C VAL A 163 -2.20 -40.17 3.10
N THR A 164 -2.35 -41.47 2.93
CA THR A 164 -2.62 -42.39 4.03
C THR A 164 -1.38 -42.66 4.88
N LYS A 165 -1.49 -42.61 6.21
CA LYS A 165 -0.40 -42.89 7.15
C LYS A 165 0.18 -44.30 7.02
N GLN A 166 -0.68 -45.31 6.94
CA GLN A 166 -0.24 -46.72 6.97
C GLN A 166 0.27 -47.24 5.63
N THR A 167 -0.43 -46.91 4.54
CA THR A 167 -0.12 -47.47 3.22
C THR A 167 0.76 -46.56 2.36
N GLY A 168 0.89 -45.28 2.72
CA GLY A 168 1.63 -44.32 1.89
C GLY A 168 1.04 -44.17 0.49
N ILE A 169 -0.28 -44.39 0.34
CA ILE A 169 -1.00 -44.16 -0.92
C ILE A 169 -1.47 -42.71 -0.91
N ILE A 170 -1.24 -42.02 -2.03
CA ILE A 170 -1.75 -40.68 -2.27
C ILE A 170 -3.03 -40.81 -3.10
N TYR A 171 -4.14 -40.37 -2.51
CA TYR A 171 -5.43 -40.29 -3.15
C TYR A 171 -5.72 -38.86 -3.60
N LEU A 172 -6.41 -38.76 -4.73
CA LEU A 172 -7.05 -37.55 -5.21
C LEU A 172 -8.56 -37.70 -5.01
N PHE A 173 -9.19 -36.70 -4.40
CA PHE A 173 -10.62 -36.55 -4.29
C PHE A 173 -11.03 -35.41 -5.21
N ARG A 174 -11.38 -35.75 -6.45
CA ARG A 174 -11.77 -34.78 -7.46
C ARG A 174 -13.13 -34.18 -7.11
N ASN A 175 -13.17 -32.86 -6.94
CA ASN A 175 -14.38 -32.12 -6.67
C ASN A 175 -15.12 -31.88 -7.98
N THR A 176 -16.41 -32.18 -7.98
CA THR A 176 -17.31 -31.90 -9.10
C THR A 176 -18.56 -31.24 -8.54
N ASN A 177 -18.45 -29.93 -8.28
CA ASN A 177 -19.49 -29.12 -7.64
C ASN A 177 -20.00 -29.73 -6.32
N GLY A 178 -19.09 -29.99 -5.38
CA GLY A 178 -19.36 -30.51 -4.04
C GLY A 178 -19.44 -32.04 -3.94
N ASN A 179 -19.29 -32.76 -5.06
CA ASN A 179 -19.19 -34.22 -5.07
C ASN A 179 -17.74 -34.66 -5.26
N PHE A 180 -17.22 -35.45 -4.32
CA PHE A 180 -15.82 -35.89 -4.33
C PHE A 180 -15.69 -37.32 -4.88
N ASN A 181 -14.99 -37.46 -6.00
CA ASN A 181 -14.66 -38.77 -6.59
C ASN A 181 -13.23 -39.17 -6.22
N LYS A 182 -13.09 -40.32 -5.55
CA LYS A 182 -11.79 -40.84 -5.09
C LYS A 182 -11.05 -41.56 -6.22
N GLU A 183 -9.82 -41.16 -6.46
CA GLU A 183 -8.88 -41.72 -7.42
C GLU A 183 -7.52 -42.00 -6.74
N THR A 184 -6.82 -43.05 -7.18
CA THR A 184 -5.44 -43.30 -6.71
C THR A 184 -4.48 -42.54 -7.60
N LEU A 185 -3.75 -41.59 -7.02
CA LEU A 185 -2.81 -40.74 -7.75
C LEU A 185 -1.41 -41.37 -7.80
N LEU A 186 -0.92 -41.82 -6.64
CA LEU A 186 0.40 -42.45 -6.54
C LEU A 186 0.40 -43.54 -5.47
N THR A 187 1.05 -44.65 -5.77
CA THR A 187 1.32 -45.74 -4.83
C THR A 187 2.80 -45.77 -4.46
N ASP A 188 3.15 -46.52 -3.42
CA ASP A 188 4.54 -46.73 -3.00
C ASP A 188 5.27 -45.47 -2.53
N THR A 189 4.56 -44.60 -1.79
CA THR A 189 5.17 -43.47 -1.09
C THR A 189 5.19 -43.70 0.43
N PRO A 190 6.03 -44.62 0.94
CA PRO A 190 6.10 -44.88 2.38
C PRO A 190 6.64 -43.66 3.14
N GLY A 191 6.22 -43.50 4.38
CA GLY A 191 6.73 -42.46 5.28
C GLY A 191 6.48 -41.01 4.84
N VAL A 192 5.51 -40.74 3.96
CA VAL A 192 5.16 -39.36 3.61
C VAL A 192 4.61 -38.63 4.83
N ILE A 193 5.23 -37.49 5.14
CA ILE A 193 4.90 -36.69 6.32
C ILE A 193 4.18 -35.40 5.94
N SER A 194 4.51 -34.81 4.79
CA SER A 194 3.86 -33.57 4.35
C SER A 194 3.69 -33.52 2.83
N LEU A 195 2.55 -32.96 2.43
CA LEU A 195 2.23 -32.61 1.05
C LEU A 195 2.22 -31.09 0.93
N GLY A 196 2.87 -30.56 -0.11
CA GLY A 196 2.75 -29.17 -0.53
C GLY A 196 2.33 -29.11 -1.99
N ASN A 197 1.90 -27.94 -2.48
CA ASN A 197 1.68 -27.75 -3.91
C ASN A 197 2.11 -26.36 -4.38
N HIS A 198 2.63 -26.31 -5.60
CA HIS A 198 2.91 -25.08 -6.34
C HIS A 198 3.22 -25.40 -7.81
N ASP A 199 2.95 -24.47 -8.73
CA ASP A 199 3.36 -24.59 -10.14
C ASP A 199 4.87 -24.26 -10.26
N LEU A 200 5.73 -25.28 -10.20
CA LEU A 200 7.19 -25.10 -10.15
C LEU A 200 7.81 -24.90 -11.54
N ASP A 201 7.14 -25.35 -12.60
CA ASP A 201 7.63 -25.21 -13.97
C ASP A 201 6.86 -24.18 -14.82
N LYS A 202 5.84 -23.54 -14.23
CA LYS A 202 4.98 -22.50 -14.82
C LYS A 202 4.18 -23.00 -16.01
N ASP A 203 3.74 -24.27 -15.97
CA ASP A 203 2.86 -24.85 -16.99
C ASP A 203 1.36 -24.53 -16.76
N GLY A 204 1.03 -23.92 -15.61
CA GLY A 204 -0.32 -23.55 -15.20
C GLY A 204 -1.05 -24.63 -14.41
N THR A 205 -0.46 -25.81 -14.21
CA THR A 205 -0.98 -26.87 -13.34
C THR A 205 -0.10 -26.99 -12.10
N PRO A 206 -0.66 -26.85 -10.88
CA PRO A 206 0.14 -27.01 -9.66
C PRO A 206 0.77 -28.40 -9.57
N ASP A 207 2.06 -28.46 -9.25
CA ASP A 207 2.76 -29.69 -8.91
C ASP A 207 2.54 -30.04 -7.45
N LEU A 208 2.47 -31.34 -7.14
CA LEU A 208 2.42 -31.88 -5.79
C LEU A 208 3.84 -32.17 -5.28
N ILE A 209 4.27 -31.50 -4.22
CA ILE A 209 5.57 -31.71 -3.57
C ILE A 209 5.39 -32.73 -2.45
N ILE A 210 6.15 -33.83 -2.51
CA ILE A 210 6.04 -34.97 -1.60
C ILE A 210 7.28 -35.05 -0.72
N ASN A 211 7.08 -34.91 0.59
CA ASN A 211 8.13 -35.05 1.61
C ASN A 211 7.92 -36.35 2.41
N SER A 212 9.00 -37.12 2.57
CA SER A 212 8.96 -38.39 3.29
C SER A 212 10.20 -38.58 4.15
N SER A 213 10.00 -39.19 5.32
CA SER A 213 11.08 -39.63 6.22
C SER A 213 11.72 -40.95 5.80
N GLU A 214 11.07 -41.71 4.91
CA GLU A 214 11.55 -43.03 4.46
C GLU A 214 12.04 -43.01 3.01
N ILE A 215 11.60 -42.05 2.22
CA ILE A 215 12.08 -41.83 0.85
C ILE A 215 13.23 -40.83 0.90
N LYS A 216 14.31 -41.21 0.23
CA LYS A 216 15.55 -40.46 0.19
C LYS A 216 15.37 -39.08 -0.46
N ASP A 217 14.55 -39.00 -1.49
CA ASP A 217 14.47 -37.83 -2.38
C ASP A 217 13.15 -37.08 -2.15
N VAL A 218 13.19 -35.74 -2.25
CA VAL A 218 12.00 -34.89 -2.34
C VAL A 218 11.70 -34.71 -3.82
N PHE A 219 10.49 -35.02 -4.24
CA PHE A 219 10.09 -34.95 -5.65
C PHE A 219 8.75 -34.20 -5.82
N ALA A 220 8.62 -33.56 -6.98
CA ALA A 220 7.38 -33.00 -7.49
C ALA A 220 6.69 -34.03 -8.39
N LEU A 221 5.38 -34.16 -8.24
CA LEU A 221 4.50 -34.92 -9.11
C LEU A 221 3.54 -33.95 -9.79
N ASN A 222 3.54 -33.89 -11.11
CA ASN A 222 2.48 -33.20 -11.86
C ASN A 222 1.23 -34.11 -11.88
N PRO A 223 0.16 -33.79 -11.14
CA PRO A 223 -0.97 -34.71 -10.93
C PRO A 223 -1.79 -34.96 -12.21
N LYS A 224 -1.72 -34.02 -13.18
CA LYS A 224 -2.43 -34.11 -14.45
C LYS A 224 -1.74 -35.04 -15.45
N THR A 225 -0.42 -35.06 -15.47
CA THR A 225 0.38 -35.85 -16.42
C THR A 225 0.98 -37.12 -15.80
N GLY A 226 1.10 -37.17 -14.48
CA GLY A 226 1.82 -38.21 -13.75
C GLY A 226 3.35 -38.07 -13.82
N ALA A 227 3.88 -36.99 -14.39
CA ALA A 227 5.32 -36.76 -14.48
C ALA A 227 5.92 -36.51 -13.10
N GLN A 228 7.08 -37.12 -12.81
CA GLN A 228 7.79 -36.96 -11.55
C GLN A 228 9.16 -36.33 -11.79
N ASN A 229 9.51 -35.33 -11.00
CA ASN A 229 10.80 -34.64 -11.04
C ASN A 229 11.42 -34.58 -9.65
N ILE A 230 12.69 -34.97 -9.55
CA ILE A 230 13.41 -34.90 -8.28
C ILE A 230 13.86 -33.45 -8.05
N ILE A 231 13.46 -32.88 -6.91
CA ILE A 231 13.85 -31.54 -6.47
C ILE A 231 15.16 -31.64 -5.68
N CYS A 232 15.19 -32.55 -4.71
CA CYS A 232 16.32 -32.76 -3.81
C CYS A 232 16.63 -34.25 -3.68
N ASN A 233 17.92 -34.60 -3.74
CA ASN A 233 18.38 -35.95 -3.50
C ASN A 233 18.96 -36.09 -2.09
N ASN A 234 18.75 -37.24 -1.43
CA ASN A 234 19.34 -37.57 -0.12
C ASN A 234 18.88 -36.70 1.07
N SER A 235 17.68 -36.15 1.01
CA SER A 235 17.19 -35.26 2.08
C SER A 235 16.49 -36.00 3.22
N TYR A 236 15.72 -37.06 2.97
CA TYR A 236 14.79 -37.62 3.98
C TYR A 236 14.02 -36.50 4.71
N SER A 237 13.52 -35.54 3.93
CA SER A 237 12.94 -34.30 4.47
C SER A 237 11.56 -34.58 5.02
N ASN A 238 11.30 -34.20 6.27
CA ASN A 238 9.95 -34.26 6.83
C ASN A 238 9.08 -33.10 6.33
N TYR A 239 9.71 -31.96 6.06
CA TYR A 239 9.06 -30.71 5.68
C TYR A 239 9.83 -30.02 4.55
N SER A 240 9.08 -29.36 3.67
CA SER A 240 9.61 -28.38 2.74
C SER A 240 8.82 -27.08 2.81
N HIS A 241 9.48 -25.95 2.63
CA HIS A 241 8.83 -24.66 2.42
C HIS A 241 9.03 -24.20 0.98
N LEU A 242 7.98 -23.60 0.40
CA LEU A 242 7.94 -23.16 -1.00
C LEU A 242 7.74 -21.66 -1.03
N CYS A 243 8.72 -20.93 -1.59
CA CYS A 243 8.67 -19.47 -1.72
C CYS A 243 9.75 -18.97 -2.68
N ASP A 244 9.57 -17.81 -3.29
CA ASP A 244 10.61 -17.14 -4.08
C ASP A 244 11.62 -16.44 -3.14
N LEU A 245 12.70 -17.15 -2.76
CA LEU A 245 13.68 -16.69 -1.76
C LEU A 245 14.65 -15.65 -2.31
N ASN A 246 14.80 -15.57 -3.63
CA ASN A 246 15.74 -14.66 -4.28
C ASN A 246 15.06 -13.56 -5.11
N SER A 247 13.73 -13.52 -5.09
CA SER A 247 12.89 -12.59 -5.85
C SER A 247 13.11 -12.64 -7.37
N ASP A 248 13.46 -13.81 -7.93
CA ASP A 248 13.68 -13.96 -9.37
C ASP A 248 12.40 -14.29 -10.16
N GLY A 249 11.32 -14.55 -9.43
CA GLY A 249 9.99 -14.89 -9.90
C GLY A 249 9.71 -16.40 -9.94
N TRP A 250 10.66 -17.27 -9.67
CA TRP A 250 10.46 -18.71 -9.54
C TRP A 250 10.30 -19.09 -8.07
N ILE A 251 9.45 -20.09 -7.81
CA ILE A 251 9.33 -20.64 -6.47
C ILE A 251 10.50 -21.57 -6.21
N ASP A 252 11.24 -21.27 -5.15
CA ASP A 252 12.33 -22.07 -4.63
C ASP A 252 11.82 -23.06 -3.59
N VAL A 253 12.63 -24.08 -3.33
CA VAL A 253 12.28 -25.14 -2.37
C VAL A 253 13.32 -25.21 -1.27
N MET A 254 12.87 -25.04 -0.03
CA MET A 254 13.70 -25.23 1.15
C MET A 254 13.38 -26.56 1.82
N CYS A 255 14.38 -27.40 2.04
CA CYS A 255 14.26 -28.70 2.70
C CYS A 255 15.04 -28.72 4.03
N ALA A 256 14.47 -29.40 5.02
CA ALA A 256 15.11 -29.66 6.31
C ALA A 256 15.38 -31.17 6.47
N PRO A 257 16.52 -31.66 5.96
CA PRO A 257 16.89 -33.06 6.09
C PRO A 257 16.98 -33.49 7.55
N THR A 258 16.39 -34.64 7.88
CA THR A 258 16.42 -35.18 9.26
C THR A 258 17.76 -35.78 9.66
N ASN A 259 18.57 -36.17 8.67
CA ASN A 259 19.85 -36.85 8.84
C ASN A 259 21.07 -35.93 8.69
N GLU A 260 20.89 -34.66 8.36
CA GLU A 260 21.97 -33.69 8.13
C GLU A 260 21.72 -32.38 8.88
N GLN A 261 22.75 -31.77 9.45
CA GLN A 261 22.63 -30.51 10.20
C GLN A 261 22.69 -29.26 9.30
N VAL A 262 21.93 -29.28 8.21
CA VAL A 262 21.80 -28.15 7.29
C VAL A 262 20.34 -27.97 6.86
N PHE A 263 19.99 -26.76 6.41
CA PHE A 263 18.88 -26.56 5.50
C PHE A 263 19.43 -26.57 4.08
N HIS A 264 18.76 -27.26 3.16
CA HIS A 264 19.06 -27.17 1.73
C HIS A 264 18.07 -26.19 1.09
N ILE A 265 18.60 -25.22 0.35
CA ILE A 265 17.80 -24.29 -0.46
C ILE A 265 18.07 -24.60 -1.91
N HIS A 266 17.01 -24.96 -2.63
CA HIS A 266 17.02 -25.27 -4.05
C HIS A 266 16.41 -24.10 -4.81
N TYR A 267 17.28 -23.22 -5.32
CA TYR A 267 16.87 -22.10 -6.16
C TYR A 267 16.40 -22.60 -7.52
N ASN A 268 15.16 -22.32 -7.89
CA ASN A 268 14.55 -22.81 -9.11
C ASN A 268 14.97 -21.94 -10.30
N LEU A 269 15.65 -22.55 -11.27
CA LEU A 269 16.14 -21.88 -12.47
C LEU A 269 15.18 -22.06 -13.67
N GLY A 270 14.04 -22.70 -13.44
CA GLY A 270 13.07 -23.12 -14.45
C GLY A 270 13.46 -24.43 -15.15
N ASN A 271 12.51 -25.01 -15.88
CA ASN A 271 12.68 -26.28 -16.61
C ASN A 271 13.24 -27.42 -15.74
N TRP A 272 12.79 -27.53 -14.49
CA TRP A 272 13.24 -28.54 -13.54
C TRP A 272 14.75 -28.51 -13.23
N GLN A 273 15.40 -27.35 -13.37
CA GLN A 273 16.79 -27.13 -12.99
C GLN A 273 16.86 -26.34 -11.68
N PHE A 274 17.70 -26.80 -10.75
CA PHE A 274 17.87 -26.19 -9.44
C PHE A 274 19.34 -25.90 -9.13
N SER A 275 19.61 -24.76 -8.50
CA SER A 275 20.89 -24.45 -7.88
C SER A 275 20.78 -24.60 -6.36
N THR A 276 21.57 -25.48 -5.77
CA THR A 276 21.49 -25.75 -4.33
C THR A 276 22.52 -24.96 -3.54
N THR A 277 22.09 -24.35 -2.44
CA THR A 277 22.96 -23.89 -1.34
C THR A 277 22.53 -24.55 -0.03
N SER A 278 23.41 -24.52 0.97
CA SER A 278 23.11 -25.08 2.29
C SER A 278 23.40 -24.06 3.38
N ILE A 279 22.48 -23.96 4.34
CA ILE A 279 22.67 -23.14 5.55
C ILE A 279 22.94 -24.07 6.73
N PRO A 280 24.04 -23.89 7.49
CA PRO A 280 24.31 -24.71 8.65
C PRO A 280 23.25 -24.53 9.74
N ARG A 281 22.83 -25.64 10.34
CA ARG A 281 22.00 -25.69 11.54
C ARG A 281 22.88 -25.87 12.77
N THR A 282 22.46 -25.33 13.91
CA THR A 282 23.12 -25.61 15.20
C THR A 282 22.58 -26.92 15.79
N ASN A 283 23.34 -27.55 16.70
CA ASN A 283 23.14 -28.89 17.32
C ASN A 283 21.75 -29.56 17.18
N ASN A 284 21.73 -30.83 16.74
CA ASN A 284 20.66 -31.83 16.87
C ASN A 284 19.21 -31.30 16.82
N GLN A 285 18.92 -30.44 15.84
CA GLN A 285 17.61 -29.84 15.65
C GLN A 285 16.65 -30.81 14.94
N MET A 286 15.46 -30.99 15.51
CA MET A 286 14.35 -31.65 14.83
C MET A 286 13.35 -30.58 14.39
N VAL A 287 13.42 -30.24 13.10
CA VAL A 287 12.60 -29.17 12.52
C VAL A 287 11.18 -29.67 12.32
N THR A 288 10.22 -28.98 12.94
CA THR A 288 8.79 -29.32 12.89
C THR A 288 8.01 -28.39 11.98
N ASN A 289 8.52 -27.18 11.72
CA ASN A 289 7.87 -26.20 10.85
C ASN A 289 8.89 -25.22 10.30
N ILE A 290 8.63 -24.71 9.09
CA ILE A 290 9.45 -23.70 8.41
C ILE A 290 8.51 -22.72 7.71
N LYS A 291 8.79 -21.44 7.87
CA LYS A 291 8.13 -20.33 7.17
C LYS A 291 9.18 -19.39 6.58
N ALA A 292 8.83 -18.69 5.53
CA ALA A 292 9.70 -17.69 4.92
C ALA A 292 8.89 -16.42 4.62
N ASN A 293 9.39 -15.28 5.05
CA ASN A 293 8.77 -13.97 4.86
C ASN A 293 9.79 -12.85 5.15
N ASP A 294 9.54 -11.63 4.69
CA ASP A 294 10.38 -10.47 5.02
C ASP A 294 10.06 -9.99 6.45
N LEU A 295 10.86 -10.39 7.44
CA LEU A 295 10.56 -10.11 8.85
C LEU A 295 11.06 -8.74 9.30
N ASN A 296 12.11 -8.24 8.65
CA ASN A 296 12.79 -7.02 9.04
C ASN A 296 12.50 -5.83 8.08
N ASN A 297 11.62 -6.05 7.09
CA ASN A 297 11.21 -5.10 6.07
C ASN A 297 12.34 -4.62 5.14
N ASP A 298 13.35 -5.44 4.90
CA ASP A 298 14.49 -5.14 4.00
C ASP A 298 14.31 -5.65 2.56
N LEU A 299 13.17 -6.30 2.26
CA LEU A 299 12.80 -6.93 0.99
C LEU A 299 13.58 -8.20 0.63
N LEU A 300 14.40 -8.72 1.53
CA LEU A 300 14.93 -10.07 1.44
C LEU A 300 14.01 -11.02 2.20
N ILE A 301 13.92 -12.26 1.73
CA ILE A 301 13.04 -13.24 2.36
C ILE A 301 13.83 -13.95 3.46
N ASP A 302 13.43 -13.67 4.70
CA ASP A 302 13.97 -14.33 5.88
C ASP A 302 13.29 -15.69 6.09
N VAL A 303 13.86 -16.51 6.97
CA VAL A 303 13.33 -17.85 7.29
C VAL A 303 13.09 -17.96 8.79
N ILE A 304 12.01 -18.60 9.19
CA ILE A 304 11.72 -18.93 10.59
C ILE A 304 11.46 -20.42 10.67
N TYR A 305 11.98 -21.06 11.70
CA TYR A 305 11.69 -22.47 11.94
C TYR A 305 11.54 -22.78 13.42
N ASN A 306 10.77 -23.83 13.68
CA ASN A 306 10.62 -24.43 14.99
C ASN A 306 11.53 -25.65 15.13
N ASP A 307 12.21 -25.74 16.28
CA ASP A 307 13.00 -26.89 16.70
C ASP A 307 12.44 -27.45 18.00
N CYS A 308 11.77 -28.59 17.88
CA CYS A 308 11.12 -29.26 19.02
C CYS A 308 12.11 -29.80 20.04
N GLU A 309 13.23 -30.41 19.61
CA GLU A 309 14.23 -30.96 20.54
C GLU A 309 14.97 -29.83 21.29
N GLY A 310 15.32 -28.75 20.59
CA GLY A 310 15.95 -27.60 21.21
C GLY A 310 15.00 -26.69 21.99
N ASN A 311 13.67 -26.88 21.86
CA ASN A 311 12.63 -26.05 22.48
C ASN A 311 12.77 -24.56 22.08
N ASN A 312 13.07 -24.27 20.82
CA ASN A 312 13.24 -22.89 20.35
C ASN A 312 12.61 -22.66 18.98
N THR A 313 12.18 -21.42 18.76
CA THR A 313 11.91 -20.86 17.43
C THR A 313 13.06 -19.95 17.05
N THR A 314 13.60 -20.11 15.85
CA THR A 314 14.77 -19.39 15.37
C THR A 314 14.48 -18.72 14.03
N ALA A 315 14.89 -17.46 13.90
CA ALA A 315 14.88 -16.73 12.64
C ALA A 315 16.27 -16.73 12.00
N LEU A 316 16.32 -16.91 10.68
CA LEU A 316 17.50 -16.73 9.85
C LEU A 316 17.22 -15.51 8.98
N LEU A 317 17.81 -14.38 9.34
CA LEU A 317 17.59 -13.14 8.64
C LEU A 317 18.54 -13.05 7.45
N GLN A 318 18.00 -13.05 6.25
CA GLN A 318 18.77 -12.99 5.02
C GLN A 318 19.46 -11.63 4.90
N GLN A 319 20.68 -11.63 4.36
CA GLN A 319 21.48 -10.45 4.10
C GLN A 319 21.88 -10.44 2.62
N GLU A 320 22.33 -9.27 2.12
CA GLU A 320 22.90 -9.19 0.77
C GLU A 320 24.00 -10.25 0.56
N GLY A 321 23.97 -10.91 -0.60
CA GLY A 321 24.93 -11.97 -0.94
C GLY A 321 24.56 -13.37 -0.44
N GLY A 322 23.36 -13.59 0.11
CA GLY A 322 22.86 -14.91 0.50
C GLY A 322 23.43 -15.42 1.82
N ILE A 323 23.88 -14.51 2.69
CA ILE A 323 24.35 -14.80 4.04
C ILE A 323 23.15 -14.70 4.99
N PHE A 324 23.07 -15.57 5.99
CA PHE A 324 21.98 -15.56 6.98
C PHE A 324 22.51 -15.25 8.38
N ASP A 325 21.86 -14.32 9.06
CA ASP A 325 22.07 -14.02 10.48
C ASP A 325 21.09 -14.83 11.35
N ILE A 326 21.62 -15.76 12.14
CA ILE A 326 20.82 -16.77 12.84
C ILE A 326 20.54 -16.29 14.27
N ARG A 327 19.25 -16.15 14.62
CA ARG A 327 18.79 -15.61 15.91
C ARG A 327 17.69 -16.48 16.52
N PRO A 328 17.90 -17.07 17.71
CA PRO A 328 16.78 -17.58 18.51
C PRO A 328 15.87 -16.41 18.88
N ILE A 329 14.58 -16.51 18.58
CA ILE A 329 13.60 -15.43 18.80
C ILE A 329 12.56 -15.75 19.87
N HIS A 330 12.26 -17.03 20.07
CA HIS A 330 11.31 -17.47 21.09
C HIS A 330 11.74 -18.82 21.67
N LYS A 331 11.38 -19.06 22.92
CA LYS A 331 11.67 -20.30 23.63
C LYS A 331 10.39 -20.82 24.28
N CYS A 332 9.94 -21.98 23.84
CA CYS A 332 8.79 -22.69 24.40
C CYS A 332 9.00 -24.20 24.28
N GLY A 333 8.30 -24.99 25.08
CA GLY A 333 8.40 -26.44 25.09
C GLY A 333 7.83 -27.04 23.81
N ASP A 334 8.64 -27.73 23.01
CA ASP A 334 8.18 -28.48 21.84
C ASP A 334 7.30 -27.65 20.87
N PRO A 335 7.88 -26.61 20.23
CA PRO A 335 7.17 -25.80 19.24
C PRO A 335 6.87 -26.62 17.98
N HIS A 336 5.62 -26.58 17.52
CA HIS A 336 5.18 -27.30 16.32
C HIS A 336 4.45 -26.43 15.31
N ALA A 337 3.58 -25.54 15.79
CA ALA A 337 2.85 -24.64 14.91
C ALA A 337 3.58 -23.31 14.76
N LEU A 338 3.63 -22.80 13.54
CA LEU A 338 4.30 -21.56 13.19
C LEU A 338 3.48 -20.82 12.13
N TYR A 339 3.18 -19.56 12.41
CA TYR A 339 2.61 -18.61 11.46
C TYR A 339 3.55 -17.41 11.33
N SER A 340 3.61 -16.85 10.13
CA SER A 340 4.25 -15.56 9.87
C SER A 340 3.44 -14.77 8.85
N GLY A 341 3.12 -13.53 9.18
CA GLY A 341 2.26 -12.64 8.40
C GLY A 341 1.77 -11.48 9.25
N ASP A 342 1.18 -10.47 8.62
CA ASP A 342 0.62 -9.29 9.27
C ASP A 342 -0.64 -9.65 10.07
N TYR A 343 -0.47 -9.95 11.37
CA TYR A 343 -1.55 -10.46 12.21
C TYR A 343 -2.44 -9.33 12.72
N ASP A 344 -1.88 -8.15 12.99
CA ASP A 344 -2.62 -7.00 13.52
C ASP A 344 -2.98 -5.93 12.47
N SER A 345 -2.62 -6.17 11.20
CA SER A 345 -2.86 -5.27 10.06
C SER A 345 -2.09 -3.94 10.12
N ASP A 346 -0.91 -3.91 10.76
CA ASP A 346 -0.04 -2.73 10.85
C ASP A 346 1.01 -2.63 9.73
N GLY A 347 1.06 -3.65 8.87
CA GLY A 347 1.92 -3.73 7.69
C GLY A 347 3.34 -4.21 7.98
N ASP A 348 3.60 -4.83 9.12
CA ASP A 348 4.75 -5.70 9.33
C ASP A 348 4.33 -7.16 9.45
N ASN A 349 5.27 -8.07 9.17
CA ASN A 349 5.02 -9.48 9.44
C ASN A 349 5.25 -9.79 10.92
N ASP A 350 4.23 -10.37 11.55
CA ASP A 350 4.27 -10.93 12.89
C ASP A 350 4.65 -12.42 12.88
N ILE A 351 4.86 -12.98 14.07
CA ILE A 351 5.09 -14.43 14.24
C ILE A 351 4.16 -14.96 15.34
N ILE A 352 3.46 -16.05 15.06
CA ILE A 352 2.72 -16.81 16.08
C ILE A 352 3.32 -18.20 16.19
N VAL A 353 3.65 -18.60 17.42
CA VAL A 353 4.20 -19.92 17.76
C VAL A 353 3.24 -20.60 18.71
N ALA A 354 2.94 -21.87 18.48
CA ALA A 354 2.27 -22.69 19.49
C ALA A 354 3.13 -23.86 19.97
N SER A 355 2.98 -24.15 21.25
CA SER A 355 3.71 -25.17 21.99
C SER A 355 2.83 -26.38 22.28
N VAL A 356 3.33 -27.57 21.95
CA VAL A 356 2.66 -28.84 22.28
C VAL A 356 2.70 -29.08 23.79
N PHE A 357 3.85 -28.90 24.45
CA PHE A 357 3.99 -29.22 25.88
C PHE A 357 3.45 -28.17 26.83
N ASP A 358 3.48 -26.90 26.44
CA ASP A 358 3.04 -25.81 27.30
C ASP A 358 1.57 -25.46 27.05
N GLY A 359 1.00 -25.82 25.89
CA GLY A 359 -0.37 -25.45 25.52
C GLY A 359 -0.54 -23.94 25.30
N THR A 360 0.56 -23.24 25.04
CA THR A 360 0.61 -21.81 24.78
C THR A 360 0.51 -21.52 23.29
N ILE A 361 -0.16 -20.41 22.96
CA ILE A 361 -0.03 -19.73 21.68
C ILE A 361 0.55 -18.35 21.99
N SER A 362 1.76 -18.08 21.50
CA SER A 362 2.51 -16.86 21.72
C SER A 362 2.58 -16.05 20.42
N LEU A 363 2.24 -14.77 20.49
CA LEU A 363 2.49 -13.76 19.48
C LEU A 363 3.84 -13.10 19.78
N LEU A 364 4.69 -13.02 18.77
CA LEU A 364 5.80 -12.11 18.69
C LEU A 364 5.35 -11.03 17.71
N GLU A 365 4.90 -9.91 18.28
CA GLU A 365 4.42 -8.77 17.52
C GLU A 365 5.60 -7.94 17.06
N ASN A 366 5.70 -7.68 15.77
CA ASN A 366 6.74 -6.83 15.22
C ASN A 366 6.38 -5.39 15.57
N LYS A 367 7.19 -4.73 16.41
CA LYS A 367 6.99 -3.31 16.65
C LYS A 367 7.85 -2.56 15.66
N LYS A 368 7.24 -2.15 14.54
CA LYS A 368 7.88 -1.29 13.54
C LYS A 368 8.75 -0.22 14.20
N VAL A 369 10.07 -0.39 14.15
CA VAL A 369 10.98 0.75 14.17
C VAL A 369 10.89 1.33 12.76
N ASN A 370 10.44 2.58 12.63
CA ASN A 370 10.46 3.36 11.39
C ASN A 370 11.90 3.52 10.87
N HIS A 371 12.52 2.44 10.39
CA HIS A 371 13.65 2.53 9.49
C HIS A 371 13.04 2.77 8.10
N PHE A 372 12.97 4.06 7.73
CA PHE A 372 13.08 4.42 6.32
C PHE A 372 14.44 3.89 5.83
N SER A 373 14.49 2.60 5.50
CA SER A 373 15.67 1.97 4.97
C SER A 373 15.84 2.50 3.56
N ILE A 374 16.81 3.39 3.37
CA ILE A 374 17.36 3.77 2.06
C ILE A 374 17.62 2.49 1.22
N ASN A 375 17.91 1.37 1.89
CA ASN A 375 18.06 0.03 1.32
C ASN A 375 16.82 -0.47 0.56
N LYS A 376 15.59 -0.23 1.04
CA LYS A 376 14.34 -0.59 0.32
C LYS A 376 14.28 0.10 -1.05
N THR A 377 14.69 1.37 -1.09
CA THR A 377 14.76 2.13 -2.35
C THR A 377 15.89 1.63 -3.25
N ILE A 378 17.05 1.29 -2.70
CA ILE A 378 18.21 0.79 -3.46
C ILE A 378 17.98 -0.63 -4.00
N TYR A 379 17.39 -1.52 -3.21
CA TYR A 379 17.03 -2.89 -3.61
C TYR A 379 16.01 -2.88 -4.74
N LEU A 380 14.93 -2.08 -4.61
CA LEU A 380 13.96 -1.86 -5.68
C LEU A 380 14.61 -1.32 -6.96
N ILE A 381 15.60 -0.43 -6.84
CA ILE A 381 16.36 0.09 -7.99
C ILE A 381 17.26 -0.98 -8.63
N ARG A 382 17.84 -1.90 -7.84
CA ARG A 382 18.75 -2.96 -8.31
C ARG A 382 18.03 -4.13 -9.00
N ASN A 383 16.90 -4.57 -8.46
CA ASN A 383 16.21 -5.79 -8.93
C ASN A 383 15.19 -5.57 -10.05
N TYR A 384 14.95 -4.33 -10.48
CA TYR A 384 14.19 -4.08 -11.70
C TYR A 384 15.01 -4.47 -12.95
N LYS A 385 14.67 -5.62 -13.57
CA LYS A 385 15.28 -6.21 -14.79
C LYS A 385 15.29 -5.30 -16.05
N ASN A 386 14.94 -4.01 -15.96
CA ASN A 386 14.89 -3.06 -17.07
C ASN A 386 15.52 -1.69 -16.74
N ILE A 387 16.65 -1.70 -16.03
CA ILE A 387 17.44 -0.49 -15.73
C ILE A 387 17.79 0.31 -16.99
N ASN A 388 17.97 -0.34 -18.16
CA ASN A 388 18.31 0.38 -19.38
C ASN A 388 17.16 1.25 -19.94
N SER A 389 15.88 0.91 -19.72
CA SER A 389 14.77 1.73 -20.22
C SER A 389 14.33 2.80 -19.21
N VAL A 390 14.43 2.52 -17.91
CA VAL A 390 14.07 3.48 -16.85
C VAL A 390 15.17 4.51 -16.63
N ILE A 391 16.45 4.13 -16.62
CA ILE A 391 17.54 5.12 -16.56
C ILE A 391 17.55 5.97 -17.84
N PHE A 392 17.34 5.37 -19.01
CA PHE A 392 17.23 6.13 -20.26
C PHE A 392 15.99 7.04 -20.26
N GLY A 393 14.86 6.56 -19.72
CA GLY A 393 13.65 7.34 -19.51
C GLY A 393 13.85 8.49 -18.52
N LEU A 394 14.53 8.27 -17.40
CA LEU A 394 14.83 9.29 -16.39
C LEU A 394 15.86 10.31 -16.91
N ILE A 395 16.87 9.88 -17.66
CA ILE A 395 17.83 10.78 -18.31
C ILE A 395 17.12 11.61 -19.39
N ILE A 396 16.29 11.01 -20.23
CA ILE A 396 15.48 11.74 -21.22
C ILE A 396 14.52 12.70 -20.52
N THR A 397 13.85 12.27 -19.46
CA THR A 397 12.92 13.12 -18.70
C THR A 397 13.68 14.26 -18.04
N PHE A 398 14.87 14.02 -17.50
CA PHE A 398 15.74 15.07 -16.93
C PHE A 398 16.24 16.03 -18.02
N PHE A 399 16.61 15.55 -19.20
CA PHE A 399 16.98 16.40 -20.34
C PHE A 399 15.80 17.21 -20.88
N ILE A 400 14.60 16.62 -20.95
CA ILE A 400 13.36 17.32 -21.33
C ILE A 400 13.02 18.36 -20.26
N LEU A 401 13.09 18.02 -18.97
CA LEU A 401 12.82 18.97 -17.89
C LEU A 401 13.85 20.10 -17.89
N PHE A 402 15.13 19.79 -18.09
CA PHE A 402 16.20 20.77 -18.19
C PHE A 402 16.01 21.67 -19.41
N PHE A 403 15.62 21.10 -20.57
CA PHE A 403 15.36 21.86 -21.79
C PHE A 403 14.08 22.72 -21.67
N VAL A 404 13.04 22.22 -21.01
CA VAL A 404 11.81 22.96 -20.67
C VAL A 404 12.12 24.08 -19.68
N VAL A 405 12.94 23.85 -18.66
CA VAL A 405 13.38 24.86 -17.69
C VAL A 405 14.29 25.90 -18.34
N TYR A 406 15.18 25.48 -19.25
CA TYR A 406 16.04 26.35 -20.03
C TYR A 406 15.20 27.26 -20.95
N LEU A 407 14.30 26.67 -21.76
CA LEU A 407 13.36 27.41 -22.60
C LEU A 407 12.47 28.35 -21.78
N ARG A 408 11.93 27.87 -20.65
CA ARG A 408 11.14 28.65 -19.69
C ARG A 408 11.93 29.83 -19.15
N ASN A 409 13.20 29.67 -18.77
CA ASN A 409 14.03 30.78 -18.26
C ASN A 409 14.41 31.80 -19.35
N THR A 410 14.63 31.37 -20.60
CA THR A 410 14.81 32.30 -21.73
C THR A 410 13.53 33.01 -22.18
N LEU A 411 12.35 32.40 -22.00
CA LEU A 411 11.06 33.03 -22.31
C LEU A 411 10.59 33.98 -21.18
N LEU A 412 10.81 33.59 -19.91
CA LEU A 412 10.49 34.40 -18.72
C LEU A 412 11.27 35.72 -18.66
N THR A 413 12.49 35.75 -19.21
CA THR A 413 13.31 36.99 -19.26
C THR A 413 12.76 38.01 -20.27
N LYS A 414 12.10 37.58 -21.35
CA LYS A 414 11.39 38.48 -22.29
C LYS A 414 10.03 38.93 -21.75
N GLU A 415 9.27 38.06 -21.09
CA GLU A 415 7.98 38.42 -20.47
C GLU A 415 8.14 39.29 -19.21
N GLY A 416 9.19 39.08 -18.41
CA GLY A 416 9.46 39.83 -17.18
C GLY A 416 9.64 41.33 -17.43
N VAL A 417 10.35 41.70 -18.49
CA VAL A 417 10.57 43.12 -18.86
C VAL A 417 9.27 43.82 -19.31
N SER A 418 8.34 43.08 -19.91
CA SER A 418 7.02 43.60 -20.31
C SER A 418 6.11 43.82 -19.09
N ARG A 419 6.07 42.85 -18.17
CA ARG A 419 5.23 42.91 -16.95
C ARG A 419 5.66 44.01 -15.98
N THR A 420 6.96 44.30 -15.84
CA THR A 420 7.44 45.39 -14.96
C THR A 420 7.00 46.78 -15.44
N LYS A 421 6.92 47.01 -16.77
CA LYS A 421 6.38 48.27 -17.33
C LYS A 421 4.88 48.40 -17.06
N GLN A 422 4.14 47.31 -17.17
CA GLN A 422 2.69 47.29 -16.93
C GLN A 422 2.35 47.49 -15.44
N ILE A 423 3.12 46.92 -14.52
CA ILE A 423 2.95 47.12 -13.06
C ILE A 423 3.20 48.57 -12.66
N ASN A 424 4.25 49.21 -13.19
CA ASN A 424 4.54 50.62 -12.88
C ASN A 424 3.48 51.58 -13.43
N TYR A 425 2.90 51.26 -14.60
CA TYR A 425 1.76 51.99 -15.14
C TYR A 425 0.51 51.87 -14.24
N LEU A 426 0.19 50.66 -13.78
CA LEU A 426 -0.98 50.42 -12.91
C LEU A 426 -0.81 51.07 -11.52
N LYS A 427 0.39 51.05 -10.93
CA LYS A 427 0.68 51.74 -9.67
C LYS A 427 0.47 53.24 -9.78
N LYS A 428 0.95 53.86 -10.86
CA LYS A 428 0.75 55.29 -11.11
C LYS A 428 -0.74 55.64 -11.24
N LYS A 429 -1.50 54.84 -11.98
CA LYS A 429 -2.96 55.02 -12.15
C LYS A 429 -3.73 54.89 -10.83
N SER A 430 -3.31 53.97 -9.95
CA SER A 430 -3.92 53.80 -8.61
C SER A 430 -3.75 55.04 -7.73
N VAL A 431 -2.54 55.60 -7.69
CA VAL A 431 -2.23 56.80 -6.88
C VAL A 431 -3.03 58.01 -7.38
N GLU A 432 -3.14 58.20 -8.70
CA GLU A 432 -3.92 59.30 -9.28
C GLU A 432 -5.42 59.19 -8.97
N GLN A 433 -5.98 57.97 -8.90
CA GLN A 433 -7.38 57.77 -8.49
C GLN A 433 -7.62 58.02 -6.99
N GLU A 434 -6.66 57.67 -6.14
CA GLU A 434 -6.75 57.90 -4.70
C GLU A 434 -6.76 59.40 -4.37
N ILE A 435 -5.92 60.19 -5.02
CA ILE A 435 -5.91 61.67 -4.90
C ILE A 435 -7.27 62.27 -5.30
N LEU A 436 -7.90 61.75 -6.37
CA LEU A 436 -9.21 62.24 -6.81
C LEU A 436 -10.30 61.99 -5.76
N ASN A 437 -10.29 60.83 -5.09
CA ASN A 437 -11.23 60.50 -4.04
C ASN A 437 -11.04 61.41 -2.81
N ILE A 438 -9.79 61.68 -2.43
CA ILE A 438 -9.47 62.62 -1.35
C ILE A 438 -9.97 64.03 -1.69
N ASN A 439 -9.77 64.51 -2.92
CA ASN A 439 -10.28 65.82 -3.34
C ASN A 439 -11.81 65.88 -3.33
N LEU A 440 -12.49 64.79 -3.67
CA LEU A 440 -13.95 64.68 -3.58
C LEU A 440 -14.44 64.74 -2.13
N GLU A 441 -13.79 64.03 -1.22
CA GLU A 441 -14.11 64.07 0.22
C GLU A 441 -13.86 65.44 0.82
N ASN A 442 -12.75 66.10 0.47
CA ASN A 442 -12.46 67.46 0.91
C ASN A 442 -13.52 68.46 0.42
N LEU A 443 -13.92 68.38 -0.86
CA LEU A 443 -15.01 69.21 -1.39
C LEU A 443 -16.34 68.95 -0.66
N ALA A 444 -16.63 67.70 -0.29
CA ALA A 444 -17.82 67.36 0.48
C ALA A 444 -17.76 67.89 1.93
N GLY A 445 -16.59 67.77 2.57
CA GLY A 445 -16.33 68.27 3.92
C GLY A 445 -16.44 69.79 4.02
N GLU A 446 -15.86 70.54 3.08
CA GLU A 446 -15.98 72.00 3.01
C GLU A 446 -17.43 72.47 2.87
N ALA A 447 -18.23 71.76 2.06
CA ALA A 447 -19.65 72.06 1.91
C ALA A 447 -20.43 71.78 3.21
N ALA A 448 -20.07 70.71 3.93
CA ALA A 448 -20.71 70.33 5.19
C ALA A 448 -20.37 71.28 6.34
N SER A 449 -19.14 71.78 6.44
CA SER A 449 -18.68 72.57 7.60
C SER A 449 -19.13 74.03 7.59
N ASN A 450 -19.33 74.65 6.42
CA ASN A 450 -19.63 76.09 6.30
C ASN A 450 -21.09 76.40 5.91
N SER A 451 -21.95 75.41 5.66
CA SER A 451 -23.33 75.58 5.15
C SER A 451 -23.44 76.49 3.91
N GLN A 452 -22.35 76.64 3.14
CA GLN A 452 -22.25 77.45 1.93
C GLN A 452 -22.00 76.56 0.71
N LYS A 453 -22.59 76.94 -0.44
CA LYS A 453 -22.46 76.24 -1.72
C LYS A 453 -21.03 76.27 -2.25
N ILE A 454 -20.54 75.14 -2.77
CA ILE A 454 -19.27 75.09 -3.50
C ILE A 454 -19.36 76.01 -4.73
N GLY A 455 -18.42 76.95 -4.85
CA GLY A 455 -18.35 77.91 -5.94
C GLY A 455 -18.08 77.27 -7.32
N SER A 456 -18.41 77.99 -8.39
CA SER A 456 -18.21 77.52 -9.77
C SER A 456 -16.73 77.28 -10.10
N THR A 457 -15.82 78.05 -9.50
CA THR A 457 -14.38 77.96 -9.72
C THR A 457 -13.82 76.64 -9.17
N GLN A 458 -14.16 76.26 -7.94
CA GLN A 458 -13.71 74.98 -7.37
C GLN A 458 -14.19 73.79 -8.21
N TRP A 459 -15.46 73.81 -8.64
CA TRP A 459 -16.00 72.78 -9.52
C TRP A 459 -15.25 72.70 -10.86
N ASN A 460 -14.92 73.82 -11.47
CA ASN A 460 -14.22 73.81 -12.75
C ASN A 460 -12.79 73.27 -12.60
N SER A 461 -12.07 73.65 -11.54
CA SER A 461 -10.75 73.11 -11.25
C SER A 461 -10.77 71.59 -11.07
N PHE A 462 -11.72 71.08 -10.28
CA PHE A 462 -11.91 69.64 -10.10
C PHE A 462 -12.23 68.91 -11.41
N LEU A 463 -13.13 69.47 -12.23
CA LEU A 463 -13.51 68.86 -13.51
C LEU A 463 -12.32 68.79 -14.49
N ILE A 464 -11.44 69.80 -14.49
CA ILE A 464 -10.22 69.79 -15.31
C ILE A 464 -9.27 68.67 -14.85
N GLU A 465 -9.10 68.50 -13.54
CA GLU A 465 -8.25 67.44 -12.98
C GLU A 465 -8.83 66.04 -13.27
N TYR A 466 -10.15 65.87 -13.09
CA TYR A 466 -10.85 64.64 -13.45
C TYR A 466 -10.68 64.28 -14.93
N GLN A 467 -10.76 65.27 -15.83
CA GLN A 467 -10.58 65.07 -17.26
C GLN A 467 -9.15 64.66 -17.64
N LYS A 468 -8.15 65.20 -16.95
CA LYS A 468 -6.75 64.81 -17.16
C LYS A 468 -6.49 63.36 -16.75
N ILE A 469 -7.07 62.94 -15.63
CA ILE A 469 -6.86 61.58 -15.09
C ILE A 469 -7.70 60.55 -15.85
N ASN A 470 -8.93 60.91 -16.26
CA ASN A 470 -9.87 60.02 -16.94
C ASN A 470 -10.34 60.59 -18.30
N PRO A 471 -9.44 60.74 -19.29
CA PRO A 471 -9.75 61.42 -20.55
C PRO A 471 -10.78 60.65 -21.39
N GLU A 472 -10.67 59.33 -21.49
CA GLU A 472 -11.63 58.51 -22.27
C GLU A 472 -13.03 58.54 -21.66
N LYS A 473 -13.12 58.35 -20.34
CA LYS A 473 -14.40 58.39 -19.63
C LYS A 473 -15.05 59.77 -19.71
N SER A 474 -14.24 60.82 -19.62
CA SER A 474 -14.72 62.19 -19.80
C SER A 474 -15.19 62.44 -21.23
N ALA A 475 -14.49 61.92 -22.25
CA ALA A 475 -14.92 62.01 -23.63
C ALA A 475 -16.27 61.31 -23.85
N LYS A 476 -16.44 60.11 -23.30
CA LYS A 476 -17.72 59.37 -23.33
C LYS A 476 -18.83 60.10 -22.60
N LEU A 477 -18.59 60.64 -21.41
CA LEU A 477 -19.58 61.43 -20.65
C LEU A 477 -19.97 62.71 -21.39
N ASN A 478 -19.02 63.38 -22.03
CA ASN A 478 -19.28 64.57 -22.85
C ASN A 478 -20.16 64.24 -24.07
N ALA A 479 -19.98 63.06 -24.67
CA ALA A 479 -20.80 62.60 -25.80
C ALA A 479 -22.28 62.39 -25.46
N LEU A 480 -22.62 62.23 -24.17
CA LEU A 480 -24.00 62.06 -23.70
C LEU A 480 -24.82 63.38 -23.68
N GLY A 481 -24.22 64.52 -24.03
CA GLY A 481 -24.92 65.81 -24.10
C GLY A 481 -25.52 66.25 -22.76
N LEU A 482 -24.86 65.94 -21.65
CA LEU A 482 -25.31 66.29 -20.31
C LEU A 482 -25.16 67.80 -20.04
N THR A 483 -26.12 68.37 -19.32
CA THR A 483 -25.95 69.73 -18.79
C THR A 483 -24.85 69.75 -17.72
N LYS A 484 -24.28 70.92 -17.40
CA LYS A 484 -23.21 71.03 -16.38
C LYS A 484 -23.59 70.40 -15.03
N SER A 485 -24.84 70.54 -14.61
CA SER A 485 -25.33 69.96 -13.36
C SER A 485 -25.50 68.44 -13.45
N GLU A 486 -25.99 67.92 -14.58
CA GLU A 486 -26.09 66.48 -14.83
C GLU A 486 -24.72 65.82 -14.90
N TYR A 487 -23.73 66.47 -15.53
CA TYR A 487 -22.36 65.99 -15.63
C TYR A 487 -21.70 65.89 -14.24
N ARG A 488 -21.89 66.92 -13.40
CA ARG A 488 -21.42 66.89 -12.00
C ARG A 488 -22.08 65.78 -11.20
N LEU A 489 -23.41 65.62 -11.35
CA LEU A 489 -24.15 64.55 -10.68
C LEU A 489 -23.71 63.16 -11.13
N ALA A 490 -23.39 62.98 -12.42
CA ALA A 490 -22.86 61.73 -12.95
C ALA A 490 -21.50 61.38 -12.31
N ILE A 491 -20.57 62.35 -12.23
CA ILE A 491 -19.27 62.14 -11.59
C ILE A 491 -19.43 61.83 -10.10
N LEU A 492 -20.30 62.56 -9.38
CA LEU A 492 -20.56 62.29 -7.97
C LEU A 492 -21.25 60.93 -7.75
N THR A 493 -22.05 60.45 -8.70
CA THR A 493 -22.69 59.12 -8.56
C THR A 493 -21.65 57.99 -8.63
N LEU A 494 -20.48 58.23 -9.22
CA LEU A 494 -19.36 57.29 -9.20
C LEU A 494 -18.62 57.29 -7.86
N SER A 495 -18.74 58.33 -7.05
CA SER A 495 -18.15 58.36 -5.71
C SER A 495 -18.97 57.56 -4.70
N GLN A 496 -18.50 57.51 -3.46
CA GLN A 496 -19.21 56.87 -2.34
C GLN A 496 -20.14 57.83 -1.60
N LEU A 497 -20.30 59.07 -2.09
CA LEU A 497 -21.07 60.09 -1.40
C LEU A 497 -22.57 59.79 -1.40
N ASP A 498 -23.20 60.02 -0.26
CA ASP A 498 -24.62 59.78 -0.07
C ASP A 498 -25.47 60.99 -0.53
N THR A 499 -26.79 60.81 -0.53
CA THR A 499 -27.75 61.83 -0.99
C THR A 499 -27.74 63.08 -0.11
N HIS A 500 -27.36 62.94 1.17
CA HIS A 500 -27.26 64.07 2.09
C HIS A 500 -26.03 64.92 1.82
N GLU A 501 -24.89 64.28 1.58
CA GLU A 501 -23.62 64.95 1.27
C GLU A 501 -23.72 65.69 -0.06
N MET A 502 -24.27 65.05 -1.10
CA MET A 502 -24.51 65.74 -2.37
C MET A 502 -25.48 66.91 -2.21
N SER A 503 -26.51 66.77 -1.35
CA SER A 503 -27.50 67.83 -1.08
C SER A 503 -26.82 69.05 -0.45
N SER A 504 -25.88 68.81 0.47
CA SER A 504 -25.02 69.86 1.05
C SER A 504 -24.13 70.51 -0.02
N MET A 505 -23.40 69.71 -0.82
CA MET A 505 -22.46 70.21 -1.83
C MET A 505 -23.11 71.11 -2.89
N PHE A 506 -24.30 70.75 -3.36
CA PHE A 506 -25.05 71.55 -4.33
C PHE A 506 -25.87 72.67 -3.67
N GLY A 507 -26.05 72.63 -2.34
CA GLY A 507 -26.96 73.48 -1.58
C GLY A 507 -28.39 73.45 -2.14
N VAL A 508 -28.87 72.25 -2.47
CA VAL A 508 -30.25 71.99 -2.91
C VAL A 508 -30.81 70.87 -2.05
N ASP A 509 -32.14 70.83 -1.88
CA ASP A 509 -32.76 69.80 -1.04
C ASP A 509 -32.59 68.38 -1.63
N LYS A 510 -32.66 67.37 -0.75
CA LYS A 510 -32.51 65.95 -1.12
C LYS A 510 -33.51 65.49 -2.19
N LYS A 511 -34.73 66.06 -2.20
CA LYS A 511 -35.77 65.72 -3.17
C LYS A 511 -35.39 66.25 -4.55
N THR A 512 -34.76 67.41 -4.63
CA THR A 512 -34.20 67.97 -5.87
C THR A 512 -33.09 67.07 -6.42
N ILE A 513 -32.18 66.55 -5.59
CA ILE A 513 -31.17 65.58 -6.04
C ILE A 513 -31.81 64.29 -6.54
N TYR A 514 -32.81 63.79 -5.82
CA TYR A 514 -33.55 62.61 -6.26
C TYR A 514 -34.22 62.83 -7.62
N ILE A 515 -34.86 63.98 -7.84
CA ILE A 515 -35.48 64.35 -9.12
C ILE A 515 -34.41 64.45 -10.21
N GLN A 516 -33.24 65.05 -9.93
CA GLN A 516 -32.15 65.11 -10.90
C GLN A 516 -31.60 63.73 -11.25
N ARG A 517 -31.52 62.81 -10.28
CA ARG A 517 -31.16 61.40 -10.53
C ARG A 517 -32.20 60.71 -11.40
N GLN A 518 -33.50 60.94 -11.18
CA GLN A 518 -34.54 60.37 -12.06
C GLN A 518 -34.47 60.97 -13.48
N ARG A 519 -34.17 62.26 -13.62
CA ARG A 519 -33.97 62.89 -14.94
C ARG A 519 -32.75 62.30 -15.65
N LEU A 520 -31.63 62.16 -14.94
CA LEU A 520 -30.42 61.55 -15.48
C LEU A 520 -30.70 60.09 -15.89
N LYS A 521 -31.39 59.31 -15.05
CA LYS A 521 -31.85 57.95 -15.38
C LYS A 521 -32.61 57.90 -16.70
N THR A 522 -33.65 58.74 -16.85
CA THR A 522 -34.46 58.79 -18.06
C THR A 522 -33.64 59.20 -19.27
N LYS A 523 -32.74 60.17 -19.12
CA LYS A 523 -31.86 60.65 -20.20
C LYS A 523 -30.85 59.59 -20.66
N LEU A 524 -30.38 58.75 -19.74
CA LEU A 524 -29.51 57.60 -20.02
C LEU A 524 -30.29 56.34 -20.44
N ASN A 525 -31.62 56.44 -20.55
CA ASN A 525 -32.52 55.35 -20.91
C ASN A 525 -32.40 54.11 -19.99
N LEU A 526 -32.24 54.33 -18.69
CA LEU A 526 -32.09 53.27 -17.69
C LEU A 526 -33.42 52.96 -16.99
N LYS A 527 -33.58 51.70 -16.55
CA LYS A 527 -34.81 51.24 -15.87
C LYS A 527 -34.92 51.80 -14.46
N GLU A 528 -33.88 51.66 -13.64
CA GLU A 528 -33.85 52.15 -12.27
C GLU A 528 -32.71 53.14 -12.00
N SER A 529 -32.89 54.05 -11.02
CA SER A 529 -31.87 55.08 -10.73
C SER A 529 -30.61 54.52 -10.07
N LYS A 530 -30.70 53.35 -9.43
CA LYS A 530 -29.54 52.64 -8.89
C LYS A 530 -28.61 52.14 -9.99
N ASP A 531 -29.16 51.89 -11.18
CA ASP A 531 -28.42 51.39 -12.34
C ASP A 531 -27.48 52.44 -12.94
N ILE A 532 -27.67 53.74 -12.62
CA ILE A 532 -26.81 54.83 -13.10
C ILE A 532 -25.35 54.55 -12.75
N LYS A 533 -25.06 54.11 -11.52
CA LYS A 533 -23.67 53.82 -11.12
C LYS A 533 -23.07 52.66 -11.91
N GLY A 534 -23.87 51.62 -12.18
CA GLY A 534 -23.47 50.48 -13.01
C GLY A 534 -23.17 50.89 -14.44
N PHE A 535 -24.11 51.59 -15.08
CA PHE A 535 -23.94 52.12 -16.43
C PHE A 535 -22.73 53.05 -16.55
N LEU A 536 -22.52 53.92 -15.58
CA LEU A 536 -21.35 54.81 -15.56
C LEU A 536 -20.03 54.07 -15.29
N ASN A 537 -20.04 52.86 -14.71
CA ASN A 537 -18.85 52.03 -14.58
C ASN A 537 -18.55 51.23 -15.86
N GLU A 538 -19.58 50.88 -16.64
CA GLU A 538 -19.44 50.21 -17.94
C GLU A 538 -18.96 51.17 -19.05
N LEU A 539 -19.33 52.46 -18.96
CA LEU A 539 -18.77 53.55 -19.77
C LEU A 539 -17.31 53.86 -19.39
#